data_AF-A0A2I0WF90-F1
#
_entry.id   AF-A0A2I0WF90-F1
#
_cell.length_a   1.000
_cell.length_b   1.000
_cell.length_c   1.000
_cell.angle_alpha   90.00
_cell.angle_beta   90.00
_cell.angle_gamma   90.00
#
_symmetry.space_group_name_H-M   'P 1'
#
loop_
_entity.id
_entity.type
_entity.pdbx_description
1 polymer ?
#
loop_
_entity_poly.entity_id
_entity_poly.type
_entity_poly.pdbx_seq_one_letter_code
_entity_poly.pdbx_strand_id
1 'polypeptide(L)' 'MREDGSSDSIESLISKVENFLAEKKYAEAADALVEGVRGTEAEVVAIEWSSLARNRAVAEQALSLLQSYALSITFG' A
#
# COMPACT_ATOMS: atom_id res chain seq x y z
N MET A 1 -3.03 -22.34 -28.75
CA MET A 1 -1.91 -21.59 -28.13
C MET A 1 -2.43 -20.22 -27.77
N ARG A 2 -2.18 -19.81 -26.52
CA ARG A 2 -2.76 -18.71 -25.72
C ARG A 2 -3.89 -19.16 -24.82
N GLU A 3 -3.49 -19.65 -23.65
CA GLU A 3 -4.25 -19.49 -22.41
C GLU A 3 -3.84 -18.10 -21.88
N ASP A 4 -4.71 -17.13 -22.08
CA ASP A 4 -4.63 -15.74 -21.63
C ASP A 4 -5.35 -15.52 -20.29
N GLY A 5 -5.54 -16.58 -19.51
CA GLY A 5 -5.96 -16.51 -18.12
C GLY A 5 -4.76 -16.22 -17.22
N SER A 6 -4.27 -14.97 -17.25
CA SER A 6 -3.43 -14.45 -16.15
C SER A 6 -4.24 -14.63 -14.88
N SER A 7 -3.92 -15.69 -14.16
CA SER A 7 -4.58 -16.09 -12.93
C SER A 7 -4.63 -14.90 -11.99
N ASP A 8 -5.84 -14.41 -11.71
CA ASP A 8 -6.15 -13.46 -10.65
C ASP A 8 -5.99 -14.20 -9.29
N SER A 9 -4.81 -14.77 -9.10
CA SER A 9 -4.45 -15.57 -7.94
C SER A 9 -4.16 -14.64 -6.79
N ILE A 10 -4.57 -15.05 -5.59
CA ILE A 10 -4.19 -14.40 -4.34
C ILE A 10 -2.68 -14.13 -4.28
N GLU A 11 -1.83 -15.02 -4.82
CA GLU A 11 -0.39 -14.82 -4.87
C GLU A 11 0.04 -13.59 -5.71
N SER A 12 -0.60 -13.36 -6.85
CA SER A 12 -0.37 -12.17 -7.67
C SER A 12 -0.85 -10.89 -6.98
N LEU A 13 -1.96 -10.96 -6.24
CA LEU A 13 -2.43 -9.87 -5.38
C LEU A 13 -1.41 -9.53 -4.29
N ILE A 14 -0.88 -10.54 -3.59
CA ILE A 14 0.12 -10.33 -2.54
C ILE A 14 1.40 -9.71 -3.11
N SER A 15 1.93 -10.24 -4.23
CA SER A 15 3.12 -9.64 -4.87
C SER A 15 2.87 -8.18 -5.28
N LYS A 16 1.67 -7.84 -5.75
CA LYS A 16 1.31 -6.45 -6.08
C LYS A 16 1.30 -5.56 -4.84
N VAL A 17 0.74 -6.03 -3.73
CA VAL A 17 0.71 -5.29 -2.46
C VAL A 17 2.13 -5.11 -1.90
N GLU A 18 2.97 -6.14 -1.95
CA GLU A 18 4.37 -6.06 -1.51
C GLU A 18 5.19 -5.05 -2.31
N ASN A 19 5.01 -5.00 -3.63
CA ASN A 19 5.66 -3.99 -4.48
C ASN A 19 5.25 -2.56 -4.09
N PHE A 20 3.96 -2.31 -3.83
CA PHE A 20 3.51 -1.00 -3.36
C PHE A 20 4.12 -0.64 -1.99
N LEU A 21 4.22 -1.60 -1.07
CA LEU A 21 4.85 -1.37 0.23
C LEU A 21 6.34 -1.05 0.10
N ALA A 22 7.07 -1.72 -0.79
CA ALA A 22 8.48 -1.44 -1.07
C ALA A 22 8.69 -0.02 -1.62
N GLU A 23 7.74 0.47 -2.42
CA GLU A 23 7.72 1.83 -2.98
C GLU A 23 7.14 2.88 -2.02
N LYS A 24 6.78 2.51 -0.78
CA LYS A 24 6.08 3.36 0.20
C LYS A 24 4.72 3.89 -0.27
N LYS A 25 4.10 3.23 -1.24
CA LYS A 25 2.76 3.51 -1.78
C LYS A 25 1.69 2.83 -0.93
N TYR A 26 1.59 3.26 0.33
CA TYR A 26 0.74 2.59 1.33
C TYR A 26 -0.76 2.69 1.04
N ALA A 27 -1.21 3.76 0.39
CA ALA A 27 -2.61 3.93 0.01
C ALA A 27 -2.98 2.96 -1.13
N GLU A 28 -2.13 2.87 -2.13
CA GLU A 28 -2.30 1.97 -3.28
C GLU A 28 -2.20 0.50 -2.86
N ALA A 29 -1.33 0.18 -1.89
CA ALA A 29 -1.27 -1.15 -1.27
C ALA A 29 -2.59 -1.51 -0.57
N ALA A 30 -3.17 -0.55 0.18
CA ALA A 30 -4.43 -0.71 0.89
C ALA A 30 -5.61 -0.92 -0.08
N ASP A 31 -5.71 -0.09 -1.11
CA ASP A 31 -6.79 -0.17 -2.09
C ASP A 31 -6.71 -1.47 -2.89
N ALA A 32 -5.51 -1.87 -3.33
CA ALA A 32 -5.31 -3.12 -4.06
C ALA A 32 -5.70 -4.34 -3.21
N LEU A 33 -5.32 -4.37 -1.94
CA LEU A 33 -5.65 -5.49 -1.05
C LEU A 33 -7.16 -5.59 -0.83
N VAL A 34 -7.84 -4.50 -0.49
CA VAL A 34 -9.29 -4.49 -0.21
C VAL A 34 -10.09 -4.90 -1.44
N GLU A 35 -9.78 -4.35 -2.61
CA GLU A 35 -10.44 -4.75 -3.86
C GLU A 35 -10.16 -6.21 -4.21
N GLY A 36 -8.93 -6.69 -3.99
CA GLY A 36 -8.53 -8.05 -4.34
C GLY A 36 -9.12 -9.16 -3.45
N VAL A 37 -9.57 -8.83 -2.23
CA VAL A 37 -10.21 -9.80 -1.33
C VAL A 37 -11.71 -9.56 -1.14
N ARG A 38 -12.30 -8.65 -1.92
CA ARG A 38 -13.70 -8.25 -1.78
C ARG A 38 -14.65 -9.43 -1.93
N GLY A 39 -15.61 -9.55 -1.03
CA GLY A 39 -16.57 -10.66 -0.99
C GLY A 39 -16.01 -11.97 -0.44
N THR A 40 -14.77 -11.98 0.05
CA THR A 40 -14.17 -13.14 0.76
C THR A 40 -14.18 -12.90 2.27
N GLU A 41 -13.95 -13.97 3.03
CA GLU A 41 -13.81 -13.87 4.49
C GLU A 41 -12.64 -12.95 4.93
N ALA A 42 -11.66 -12.72 4.06
CA ALA A 42 -10.51 -11.87 4.34
C ALA A 42 -10.82 -10.37 4.23
N GLU A 43 -11.98 -9.96 3.68
CA GLU A 43 -12.34 -8.56 3.46
C GLU A 43 -12.30 -7.74 4.76
N VAL A 44 -12.83 -8.27 5.86
CA VAL A 44 -12.85 -7.57 7.16
C VAL A 44 -11.44 -7.27 7.64
N VAL A 45 -10.53 -8.25 7.56
CA VAL A 45 -9.13 -8.11 7.96
C VAL A 45 -8.40 -7.13 7.05
N ALA A 46 -8.67 -7.17 5.74
CA ALA A 46 -8.09 -6.22 4.78
C ALA A 46 -8.56 -4.79 5.03
N ILE A 47 -9.83 -4.56 5.40
CA ILE A 47 -10.36 -3.25 5.75
C ILE A 47 -9.67 -2.70 7.01
N GLU A 48 -9.50 -3.51 8.05
CA GLU A 48 -8.79 -3.09 9.26
C GLU A 48 -7.34 -2.73 8.96
N TRP A 49 -6.65 -3.59 8.21
CA TRP A 49 -5.28 -3.33 7.77
C TRP A 49 -5.17 -2.05 6.92
N SER A 50 -6.15 -1.79 6.04
CA SER A 50 -6.19 -0.59 5.19
C SER A 50 -6.17 0.71 6.00
N SER A 51 -6.83 0.71 7.17
CA SER A 51 -6.83 1.85 8.10
C SER A 51 -5.43 2.11 8.65
N LEU A 52 -4.74 1.06 9.08
CA LEU A 52 -3.37 1.14 9.58
C LEU A 52 -2.38 1.59 8.49
N ALA A 53 -2.50 1.06 7.28
CA ALA A 53 -1.67 1.43 6.15
C ALA A 53 -1.82 2.92 5.80
N ARG A 54 -3.05 3.46 5.80
CA ARG A 54 -3.28 4.90 5.58
C ARG A 54 -2.72 5.77 6.70
N ASN A 55 -2.83 5.35 7.97
CA ASN A 55 -2.21 6.08 9.08
C ASN A 55 -0.68 6.15 8.93
N ARG A 56 -0.06 5.05 8.48
CA ARG A 56 1.37 5.03 8.18
C ARG A 56 1.73 5.96 7.03
N ALA A 57 0.91 6.03 5.98
CA ALA A 57 1.11 6.96 4.87
C ALA A 57 1.19 8.42 5.35
N VAL A 58 0.27 8.82 6.23
CA VAL A 58 0.25 10.18 6.82
C VAL A 58 1.50 10.43 7.66
N ALA A 59 1.92 9.46 8.49
CA ALA A 59 3.12 9.59 9.30
C ALA A 59 4.39 9.76 8.47
N GLU A 60 4.54 9.00 7.37
CA GLU A 60 5.69 9.11 6.46
C GLU A 60 5.70 10.44 5.70
N GLN A 61 4.53 10.95 5.29
CA GLN A 61 4.43 12.29 4.68
C GLN A 61 4.82 13.39 5.67
N ALA A 62 4.34 13.31 6.92
CA ALA A 62 4.71 14.26 7.97
C ALA A 62 6.21 14.22 8.28
N LEU A 63 6.81 13.02 8.35
CA LEU A 63 8.24 12.86 8.54
C LEU A 63 9.04 13.48 7.40
N SER A 64 8.64 13.24 6.14
CA SER A 64 9.30 13.83 4.96
C SER A 64 9.27 15.36 5.00
N LEU A 65 8.14 15.95 5.39
CA LEU A 65 8.01 17.40 5.55
C LEU A 65 8.94 17.94 6.65
N LEU A 66 8.98 17.28 7.82
CA LEU A 66 9.86 17.66 8.92
C LEU A 66 11.35 17.58 8.54
N GLN A 67 11.74 16.54 7.81
CA GLN A 67 13.09 16.38 7.30
C GLN A 67 13.44 17.48 6.28
N SER A 68 12.54 17.77 5.35
CA SER A 68 12.73 18.86 4.38
C SER A 68 12.90 20.21 5.08
N TYR A 69 12.09 20.48 6.11
CA TYR A 69 12.20 21.68 6.92
C TYR A 69 13.54 21.77 7.67
N ALA A 70 13.94 20.71 8.38
CA ALA A 70 15.22 20.67 9.11
C ALA A 70 16.42 20.87 8.17
N LEU A 71 16.39 20.26 6.98
CA LEU A 71 17.42 20.45 5.96
C LEU A 71 17.45 21.89 5.44
N SER A 72 16.28 22.51 5.24
CA SER A 72 16.20 23.90 4.78
C SER A 72 16.77 24.90 5.79
N ILE A 73 16.66 24.64 7.10
CA ILE A 73 17.28 25.49 8.14
C ILE A 73 18.79 25.25 8.23
N THR A 74 19.24 24.00 8.03
CA THR A 74 20.64 23.64 8.20
C THR A 74 21.51 24.09 7.03
N PHE A 75 20.96 24.08 5.81
CA PHE A 75 21.68 24.37 4.57
C PHE A 75 21.13 25.57 3.78
N GLY A 76 20.10 26.25 4.29
CA GLY A 76 19.51 27.45 3.69
C GLY A 76 20.06 28.76 4.23
#